data_AF-A0AAV4XYW8-F1
#
_entry.id   AF-A0AAV4XYW8-F1
#
_cell.length_a   1.000
_cell.length_b   1.000
_cell.length_c   1.000
_cell.angle_alpha   90.00
_cell.angle_beta   90.00
_cell.angle_gamma   90.00
#
_symmetry.space_group_name_H-M   'P 1'
#
loop_
_entity.id
_entity.type
_entity.pdbx_description
1 polymer ?
#
loop_
_entity_poly.entity_id
_entity_poly.type
_entity_poly.pdbx_seq_one_letter_code
_entity_poly.pdbx_strand_id
1 'polypeptide(L)'
;MQEVVNNKRLNILSGRFTDPNSKQIFTLKEATDLGFIDPDSAIIQDSKRGKFATLSSAFENQILDPDKGIVVNTLTNQVLTLKGALDSGLLRTHPCTFSLIEALEYMYDEDRHLFQNPFDNTHMTLEEAINCGLVDPSLVLLKDPISGNFHPISDAIQKGILCPQTGCLVCDSTSLLEAYRQGWLIPSDKRVAIEEKYRLCTDNTSKLLSWLHEKEQDLADLGLVREEADDLYRQIGSAKSVKQELEDNQRTVMSAVDQSQQLIEQGQDVLSKEELHSLQKNADNLKKRYTRASDEGDKLLRRLNTALEELRKFSNHMLNKNEKERSLVDLDHLKENADAYKAFSSDAIAHQADLRFITMAAQKFVDESKRLGHLEPSDSQVKEKVQEVSTAFQNLLNRIDRLGDKFGILYSKQRNFAESMEKATHWLASVQKTTKKVLDEPMAADPRAIQDQLDRVKALNMELIQQGRLVDNAKQAATALLMPSTTRYQSIRQKGHRKQSEEIGRGVQQSVQCCEWKK
;
A
#
# COMPACT_ATOMS: atom_id res chain seq x y z
N MET A 1 1.50 63.65 -32.11
CA MET A 1 2.37 62.75 -31.34
C MET A 1 2.70 61.46 -32.10
N GLN A 2 1.72 60.72 -32.64
CA GLN A 2 1.97 59.44 -33.34
C GLN A 2 2.95 59.57 -34.51
N GLU A 3 2.77 60.56 -35.36
CA GLU A 3 3.66 60.83 -36.51
C GLU A 3 5.09 61.20 -36.07
N VAL A 4 5.23 61.80 -34.89
CA VAL A 4 6.51 62.20 -34.31
C VAL A 4 7.24 60.98 -33.72
N VAL A 5 6.50 60.06 -33.11
CA VAL A 5 7.02 58.77 -32.62
C VAL A 5 7.43 57.86 -33.78
N ASN A 6 6.56 57.69 -34.77
CA ASN A 6 6.79 56.80 -35.92
C ASN A 6 7.98 57.22 -36.77
N ASN A 7 8.16 58.53 -36.98
CA ASN A 7 9.30 59.06 -37.73
C ASN A 7 10.59 59.15 -36.88
N LYS A 8 10.62 58.53 -35.69
CA LYS A 8 11.74 58.55 -34.72
C LYS A 8 12.20 59.97 -34.35
N ARG A 9 11.32 60.96 -34.48
CA ARG A 9 11.59 62.36 -34.13
C ARG A 9 11.52 62.59 -32.62
N LEU A 10 10.72 61.79 -31.91
CA LEU A 10 10.77 61.70 -30.45
C LEU A 10 11.50 60.44 -30.03
N ASN A 11 12.59 60.61 -29.28
CA ASN A 11 13.27 59.49 -28.65
C ASN A 11 12.46 59.05 -27.42
N ILE A 12 11.71 57.95 -27.56
CA ILE A 12 10.85 57.37 -26.53
C ILE A 12 11.59 56.84 -25.28
N LEU A 13 12.92 56.70 -25.35
CA LEU A 13 13.75 56.28 -24.21
C LEU A 13 14.24 57.49 -23.40
N SER A 14 14.60 58.59 -24.07
CA SER A 14 15.11 59.79 -23.40
C SER A 14 14.07 60.90 -23.23
N GLY A 15 12.88 60.76 -23.82
CA GLY A 15 11.81 61.77 -23.75
C GLY A 15 12.12 63.06 -24.49
N ARG A 16 13.04 63.03 -25.46
CA ARG A 16 13.56 64.22 -26.15
C ARG A 16 13.13 64.26 -27.61
N PHE A 17 12.59 65.39 -28.05
CA PHE A 17 12.19 65.63 -29.43
C PHE A 17 13.34 66.25 -30.22
N THR A 18 13.57 65.83 -31.46
CA THR A 18 14.57 66.40 -32.36
C THR A 18 13.89 67.04 -33.56
N ASP A 19 14.07 68.35 -33.75
CA ASP A 19 13.52 69.06 -34.90
C ASP A 19 14.24 68.63 -36.20
N PRO A 20 13.50 68.17 -37.23
CA PRO A 20 14.08 67.76 -38.51
C PRO A 20 14.85 68.86 -39.25
N ASN A 21 14.50 70.14 -39.05
CA ASN A 21 15.11 71.24 -39.80
C ASN A 21 16.36 71.79 -39.11
N SER A 22 16.27 72.12 -37.82
CA SER A 22 17.37 72.70 -37.05
C SER A 22 18.30 71.68 -36.38
N LYS A 23 17.88 70.40 -36.30
CA LYS A 23 18.51 69.34 -35.49
C LYS A 23 18.64 69.69 -34.01
N GLN A 24 17.93 70.71 -33.53
CA GLN A 24 17.90 71.04 -32.11
C GLN A 24 17.06 70.00 -31.35
N ILE A 25 17.46 69.76 -30.11
CA ILE A 25 16.81 68.83 -29.20
C ILE A 25 15.98 69.65 -28.21
N PHE A 26 14.69 69.35 -28.13
CA PHE A 26 13.73 70.00 -27.26
C PHE A 26 13.18 69.02 -26.22
N THR A 27 12.75 69.55 -25.07
CA THR A 27 11.94 68.78 -24.11
C THR A 27 10.52 68.56 -24.65
N LEU A 28 9.73 67.69 -24.00
CA LEU A 28 8.34 67.49 -24.42
C LEU A 28 7.52 68.77 -24.27
N LYS A 29 7.83 69.56 -23.23
CA LYS A 29 7.20 70.86 -22.98
C LYS A 29 7.49 71.84 -24.11
N GLU A 30 8.77 72.07 -24.38
CA GLU A 30 9.22 73.01 -25.41
C GLU A 30 8.70 72.62 -26.80
N ALA A 31 8.69 71.33 -27.13
CA ALA A 31 8.16 70.85 -28.39
C ALA A 31 6.64 71.06 -28.53
N THR A 32 5.90 71.02 -27.42
CA THR A 32 4.45 71.31 -27.39
C THR A 32 4.20 72.82 -27.48
N ASP A 33 4.94 73.63 -26.72
CA ASP A 33 4.83 75.10 -26.71
C ASP A 33 5.19 75.73 -28.07
N LEU A 34 6.17 75.15 -28.79
CA LEU A 34 6.58 75.56 -30.13
C LEU A 34 5.66 75.01 -31.24
N GLY A 35 4.66 74.18 -30.89
CA GLY A 35 3.69 73.62 -31.83
C GLY A 35 4.21 72.46 -32.69
N PHE A 36 5.36 71.87 -32.35
CA PHE A 36 5.85 70.67 -33.04
C PHE A 36 5.07 69.41 -32.66
N ILE A 37 4.54 69.37 -31.43
CA ILE A 37 3.66 68.32 -30.93
C ILE A 37 2.33 68.96 -30.57
N ASP A 38 1.26 68.48 -31.18
CA ASP A 38 -0.10 68.87 -30.82
C ASP A 38 -0.44 68.35 -29.40
N PRO A 39 -0.80 69.22 -28.43
CA PRO A 39 -1.12 68.81 -27.07
C PRO A 39 -2.28 67.81 -26.97
N ASP A 40 -3.22 67.86 -27.92
CA ASP A 40 -4.40 66.99 -27.94
C ASP A 40 -4.15 65.71 -28.75
N SER A 41 -2.94 65.51 -29.27
CA SER A 41 -2.61 64.33 -30.08
C SER A 41 -2.21 63.08 -29.28
N ALA A 42 -2.16 63.19 -27.95
CA ALA A 42 -1.91 62.08 -27.05
C ALA A 42 -2.66 62.24 -25.74
N ILE A 43 -3.03 61.11 -25.14
CA ILE A 43 -3.75 61.04 -23.89
C ILE A 43 -3.05 60.10 -22.92
N ILE A 44 -3.14 60.41 -21.63
CA ILE A 44 -2.62 59.63 -20.54
C ILE A 44 -3.79 59.14 -19.69
N GLN A 45 -3.79 57.86 -19.34
CA GLN A 45 -4.78 57.27 -18.46
C GLN A 45 -4.54 57.72 -17.01
N ASP A 46 -5.48 58.49 -16.44
CA ASP A 46 -5.48 58.81 -15.02
C ASP A 46 -6.40 57.85 -14.26
N SER A 47 -5.83 56.74 -13.80
CA SER A 47 -6.55 55.71 -13.05
C SER A 47 -7.11 56.21 -11.71
N LYS A 48 -6.54 57.25 -11.08
CA LYS A 48 -7.08 57.82 -9.83
C LYS A 48 -8.36 58.64 -10.07
N ARG A 49 -8.40 59.37 -11.18
CA ARG A 49 -9.57 60.20 -11.54
C ARG A 49 -10.59 59.47 -12.40
N GLY A 50 -10.24 58.27 -12.90
CA GLY A 50 -11.10 57.50 -13.79
C GLY A 50 -11.35 58.20 -15.12
N LYS A 51 -10.36 58.95 -15.64
CA LYS A 51 -10.48 59.68 -16.92
C LYS A 51 -9.17 59.67 -17.68
N PHE A 52 -9.25 59.92 -18.99
CA PHE A 52 -8.08 60.25 -19.78
C PHE A 52 -7.78 61.76 -19.70
N ALA A 53 -6.50 62.10 -19.63
CA ALA A 53 -6.01 63.48 -19.63
C ALA A 53 -5.18 63.72 -20.90
N THR A 54 -5.40 64.84 -21.59
CA THR A 54 -4.52 65.28 -22.71
C THR A 54 -3.13 65.63 -22.21
N LEU A 55 -2.15 65.83 -23.10
CA LEU A 55 -0.78 66.19 -22.70
C LEU A 55 -0.76 67.44 -21.80
N SER A 56 -1.51 68.49 -22.18
CA SER A 56 -1.62 69.72 -21.40
C SER A 56 -2.12 69.45 -19.98
N SER A 57 -3.21 68.69 -19.85
CA SER A 57 -3.78 68.37 -18.55
C SER A 57 -2.87 67.43 -17.73
N ALA A 58 -2.15 66.53 -18.38
CA ALA A 58 -1.20 65.64 -17.73
C ALA A 58 0.02 66.38 -17.19
N PHE A 59 0.46 67.46 -17.85
CA PHE A 59 1.52 68.35 -17.34
C PHE A 59 1.06 69.09 -16.08
N GLU A 60 -0.15 69.65 -16.09
CA GLU A 60 -0.71 70.37 -14.95
C GLU A 60 -0.96 69.47 -13.75
N ASN A 61 -1.50 68.27 -13.99
CA ASN A 61 -1.80 67.29 -12.94
C ASN A 61 -0.58 66.46 -12.51
N GLN A 62 0.62 66.75 -13.04
CA GLN A 62 1.88 66.06 -12.73
C GLN A 62 1.86 64.54 -12.98
N ILE A 63 1.04 64.10 -13.92
CA ILE A 63 0.95 62.69 -14.36
C ILE A 63 2.09 62.37 -15.34
N LEU A 64 2.51 63.38 -16.11
CA LEU A 64 3.61 63.32 -17.06
C LEU A 64 4.59 64.46 -16.73
N ASP A 65 5.84 64.11 -16.39
CA ASP A 65 6.93 65.09 -16.24
C ASP A 65 7.42 65.45 -17.65
N PRO A 66 7.16 66.67 -18.14
CA PRO A 66 7.46 67.03 -19.52
C PRO A 66 8.95 67.31 -19.77
N ASP A 67 9.72 67.53 -18.71
CA ASP A 67 11.16 67.81 -18.78
C ASP A 67 11.97 66.52 -18.77
N LYS A 68 11.47 65.46 -18.13
CA LYS A 68 12.11 64.14 -18.08
C LYS A 68 11.48 63.10 -19.00
N GLY A 69 10.27 63.34 -19.51
CA GLY A 69 9.54 62.39 -20.35
C GLY A 69 9.22 61.09 -19.61
N ILE A 70 8.75 61.20 -18.36
CA ILE A 70 8.35 60.06 -17.54
C ILE A 70 6.87 60.19 -17.16
N VAL A 71 6.14 59.09 -17.28
CA VAL A 71 4.72 58.99 -16.93
C VAL A 71 4.62 58.26 -15.60
N VAL A 72 3.80 58.77 -14.69
CA VAL A 72 3.50 58.11 -13.41
C VAL A 72 2.16 57.43 -13.51
N ASN A 73 2.12 56.11 -13.28
CA ASN A 73 0.86 55.42 -13.07
C ASN A 73 0.25 55.91 -11.75
N THR A 74 -0.87 56.61 -11.84
CA THR A 74 -1.46 57.28 -10.66
C THR A 74 -1.99 56.28 -9.63
N LEU A 75 -2.32 55.05 -10.00
CA LEU A 75 -2.80 54.00 -9.09
C LEU A 75 -1.66 53.29 -8.36
N THR A 76 -0.63 52.85 -9.08
CA THR A 76 0.50 52.07 -8.51
C THR A 76 1.65 52.95 -8.03
N ASN A 77 1.63 54.25 -8.35
CA ASN A 77 2.75 55.19 -8.23
C ASN A 77 4.04 54.71 -8.93
N GLN A 78 3.92 53.79 -9.89
CA GLN A 78 5.05 53.33 -10.68
C GLN A 78 5.43 54.39 -11.71
N VAL A 79 6.72 54.72 -11.78
CA VAL A 79 7.27 55.65 -12.77
C VAL A 79 7.73 54.86 -14.00
N LEU A 80 7.23 55.24 -15.17
CA LEU A 80 7.51 54.60 -16.44
C LEU A 80 8.13 55.60 -17.41
N THR A 81 9.03 55.13 -18.28
CA THR A 81 9.50 55.90 -19.44
C THR A 81 8.38 56.04 -20.46
N LEU A 82 8.47 56.98 -21.41
CA LEU A 82 7.48 57.08 -22.50
C LEU A 82 7.29 55.75 -23.23
N LYS A 83 8.38 55.02 -23.49
CA LYS A 83 8.30 53.67 -24.07
C LYS A 83 7.48 52.72 -23.18
N GLY A 84 7.80 52.62 -21.89
CA GLY A 84 7.04 51.76 -20.98
C GLY A 84 5.56 52.16 -20.85
N ALA A 85 5.26 53.46 -20.94
CA ALA A 85 3.90 53.97 -20.92
C ALA A 85 3.12 53.65 -22.21
N LEU A 86 3.77 53.70 -23.38
CA LEU A 86 3.18 53.25 -24.65
C LEU A 86 2.95 51.74 -24.64
N ASP A 87 3.96 50.96 -24.25
CA ASP A 87 3.90 49.49 -24.21
C ASP A 87 2.84 48.98 -23.22
N SER A 88 2.59 49.70 -22.13
CA SER A 88 1.55 49.38 -21.14
C SER A 88 0.17 49.94 -21.46
N GLY A 89 0.05 50.75 -22.52
CA GLY A 89 -1.21 51.39 -22.91
C GLY A 89 -1.65 52.57 -22.03
N LEU A 90 -0.82 53.00 -21.06
CA LEU A 90 -1.06 54.18 -20.21
C LEU A 90 -0.94 55.50 -20.99
N LEU A 91 -0.06 55.54 -21.99
CA LEU A 91 0.05 56.63 -22.96
C LEU A 91 -0.47 56.12 -24.30
N ARG A 92 -1.47 56.79 -24.87
CA ARG A 92 -2.02 56.46 -26.20
C ARG A 92 -1.98 57.70 -27.10
N THR A 93 -1.82 57.46 -28.40
CA THR A 93 -1.68 58.49 -29.43
C THR A 93 -2.75 58.30 -30.49
N HIS A 94 -3.27 59.40 -31.05
CA HIS A 94 -4.31 59.34 -32.08
C HIS A 94 -3.75 58.87 -33.45
N PRO A 95 -4.47 58.04 -34.24
CA PRO A 95 -5.74 57.37 -33.92
C PRO A 95 -5.52 56.14 -33.02
N CYS A 96 -6.41 55.94 -32.05
CA CYS A 96 -6.44 54.75 -31.22
C CYS A 96 -7.86 54.23 -31.04
N THR A 97 -7.97 52.96 -30.67
CA THR A 97 -9.23 52.26 -30.42
C THR A 97 -9.29 51.86 -28.95
N PHE A 98 -10.48 51.87 -28.36
CA PHE A 98 -10.73 51.43 -27.00
C PHE A 98 -11.65 50.21 -27.00
N SER A 99 -11.47 49.33 -26.02
CA SER A 99 -12.50 48.33 -25.74
C SER A 99 -13.73 49.02 -25.16
N LEU A 100 -14.92 48.44 -25.32
CA LEU A 100 -16.14 49.00 -24.73
C LEU A 100 -16.03 49.14 -23.20
N ILE A 101 -15.33 48.22 -22.54
CA ILE A 101 -15.10 48.28 -21.08
C ILE A 101 -14.25 49.49 -20.71
N GLU A 102 -13.15 49.74 -21.44
CA GLU A 102 -12.31 50.94 -21.21
C GLU A 102 -13.09 52.23 -21.48
N ALA A 103 -13.91 52.24 -22.53
CA ALA A 103 -14.76 53.39 -22.84
C ALA A 103 -15.79 53.64 -21.73
N LEU A 104 -16.38 52.58 -21.15
CA LEU A 104 -17.31 52.68 -20.02
C LEU A 104 -16.62 53.16 -18.74
N GLU A 105 -15.36 52.78 -18.51
CA GLU A 105 -14.63 53.10 -17.29
C GLU A 105 -14.01 54.50 -17.31
N TYR A 106 -13.50 54.96 -18.45
CA TYR A 106 -12.70 56.19 -18.53
C TYR A 106 -13.30 57.31 -19.38
N MET A 107 -14.32 57.01 -20.18
CA MET A 107 -14.87 57.93 -21.19
C MET A 107 -16.38 58.12 -21.07
N TYR A 108 -17.08 57.38 -20.23
CA TYR A 108 -18.53 57.46 -20.12
C TYR A 108 -18.97 58.56 -19.16
N ASP A 109 -19.84 59.44 -19.63
CA ASP A 109 -20.49 60.47 -18.80
C ASP A 109 -21.81 59.91 -18.24
N GLU A 110 -21.85 59.67 -16.93
CA GLU A 110 -23.03 59.13 -16.25
C GLU A 110 -24.24 60.09 -16.29
N ASP A 111 -24.02 61.41 -16.28
CA ASP A 111 -25.10 62.40 -16.27
C ASP A 111 -25.75 62.54 -17.64
N ARG A 112 -24.96 62.41 -18.71
CA ARG A 112 -25.41 62.56 -20.10
C ARG A 112 -25.74 61.25 -20.79
N HIS A 113 -25.31 60.12 -20.23
CA HIS A 113 -25.41 58.79 -20.82
C HIS A 113 -24.76 58.70 -22.22
N LEU A 114 -23.66 59.42 -22.42
CA LEU A 114 -22.91 59.47 -23.68
C LEU A 114 -21.42 59.21 -23.44
N PHE A 115 -20.72 58.74 -24.47
CA PHE A 115 -19.27 58.62 -24.46
C PHE A 115 -18.63 59.95 -24.81
N GLN A 116 -17.68 60.40 -23.99
CA GLN A 116 -16.86 61.57 -24.23
C GLN A 116 -15.55 61.16 -24.90
N ASN A 117 -15.28 61.68 -26.10
CA ASN A 117 -14.01 61.48 -26.76
C ASN A 117 -12.89 62.18 -25.96
N PRO A 118 -11.83 61.47 -25.56
CA PRO A 118 -10.78 62.02 -24.71
C PRO A 118 -9.85 63.01 -25.42
N PHE A 119 -9.88 63.09 -26.75
CA PHE A 119 -9.03 63.99 -27.53
C PHE A 119 -9.68 65.36 -27.77
N ASP A 120 -10.97 65.41 -28.07
CA ASP A 120 -11.69 66.65 -28.44
C ASP A 120 -12.85 67.01 -27.51
N ASN A 121 -13.12 66.19 -26.50
CA ASN A 121 -14.23 66.33 -25.54
C ASN A 121 -15.64 66.31 -26.17
N THR A 122 -15.77 65.83 -27.41
CA THR A 122 -17.08 65.64 -28.05
C THR A 122 -17.84 64.50 -27.39
N HIS A 123 -19.16 64.64 -27.26
CA HIS A 123 -20.03 63.60 -26.71
C HIS A 123 -20.72 62.87 -27.85
N MET A 124 -20.75 61.55 -27.78
CA MET A 124 -21.25 60.68 -28.83
C MET A 124 -21.95 59.45 -28.27
N THR A 125 -22.91 58.94 -29.01
CA THR A 125 -23.59 57.66 -28.74
C THR A 125 -22.63 56.49 -28.98
N LEU A 126 -23.00 55.28 -28.54
CA LEU A 126 -22.21 54.08 -28.85
C LEU A 126 -22.12 53.84 -30.37
N GLU A 127 -23.21 54.08 -31.10
CA GLU A 127 -23.23 53.95 -32.56
C GLU A 127 -22.21 54.86 -33.24
N GLU A 128 -22.17 56.14 -32.84
CA GLU A 128 -21.21 57.12 -33.35
C GLU A 128 -19.77 56.76 -32.96
N ALA A 129 -19.55 56.30 -31.72
CA ALA A 129 -18.25 55.88 -31.23
C ALA A 129 -17.69 54.65 -31.99
N ILE A 130 -18.55 53.71 -32.38
CA ILE A 130 -18.17 52.56 -33.21
C ILE A 130 -17.88 53.03 -34.65
N ASN A 131 -18.75 53.87 -35.22
CA ASN A 131 -18.63 54.33 -36.61
C ASN A 131 -17.40 55.23 -36.84
N CYS A 132 -16.98 56.01 -35.84
CA CYS A 132 -15.75 56.80 -35.90
C CYS A 132 -14.49 55.99 -35.57
N GLY A 133 -14.64 54.71 -35.21
CA GLY A 133 -13.54 53.81 -34.87
C GLY A 133 -12.94 54.02 -33.48
N LEU A 134 -13.60 54.81 -32.62
CA LEU A 134 -13.12 55.06 -31.26
C LEU A 134 -13.30 53.82 -30.37
N VAL A 135 -14.40 53.08 -30.55
CA VAL A 135 -14.68 51.83 -29.82
C VAL A 135 -14.70 50.65 -30.78
N ASP A 136 -13.94 49.61 -30.46
CA ASP A 136 -13.99 48.34 -31.20
C ASP A 136 -15.04 47.40 -30.60
N PRO A 137 -16.14 47.09 -31.33
CA PRO A 137 -17.20 46.23 -30.84
C PRO A 137 -16.81 44.73 -30.76
N SER A 138 -15.66 44.33 -31.29
CA SER A 138 -15.21 42.93 -31.31
C SER A 138 -14.42 42.51 -30.06
N LEU A 139 -13.88 43.46 -29.32
CA LEU A 139 -13.02 43.22 -28.15
C LEU A 139 -13.78 42.82 -26.88
N VAL A 140 -15.09 43.05 -26.85
CA VAL A 140 -15.96 42.78 -25.70
C VAL A 140 -17.15 41.94 -26.13
N LEU A 141 -17.50 40.98 -25.29
CA LEU A 141 -18.67 40.14 -25.42
C LEU A 141 -19.73 40.55 -24.40
N LEU A 142 -20.96 40.70 -24.85
CA LEU A 142 -22.14 40.88 -24.02
C LEU A 142 -22.77 39.52 -23.72
N LYS A 143 -22.98 39.24 -22.43
CA LYS A 143 -23.81 38.13 -21.97
C LYS A 143 -25.28 38.52 -22.05
N ASP A 144 -26.04 37.81 -22.87
CA ASP A 144 -27.49 37.97 -22.96
C ASP A 144 -28.15 37.49 -21.66
N PRO A 145 -28.90 38.35 -20.93
CA PRO A 145 -29.56 37.97 -19.69
C PRO A 145 -30.62 36.88 -19.86
N ILE A 146 -31.23 36.78 -21.05
CA ILE A 146 -32.31 35.82 -21.32
C ILE A 146 -31.73 34.46 -21.70
N SER A 147 -30.84 34.43 -22.70
CA SER A 147 -30.31 33.18 -23.24
C SER A 147 -29.06 32.68 -22.52
N GLY A 148 -28.35 33.54 -21.80
CA GLY A 148 -27.06 33.23 -21.17
C GLY A 148 -25.90 33.11 -22.16
N ASN A 149 -26.14 33.31 -23.46
CA ASN A 149 -25.12 33.25 -24.50
C ASN A 149 -24.33 34.55 -24.58
N PHE A 150 -23.16 34.47 -25.22
CA PHE A 150 -22.25 35.59 -25.37
C PHE A 150 -22.20 36.04 -26.81
N HIS A 151 -22.37 37.34 -27.01
CA HIS A 151 -22.42 37.97 -28.32
C HIS A 151 -21.40 39.11 -28.38
N PRO A 152 -20.52 39.16 -29.40
CA PRO A 152 -19.79 40.38 -29.70
C PRO A 152 -20.76 41.56 -29.80
N ILE A 153 -20.32 42.76 -29.44
CA ILE A 153 -21.20 43.94 -29.42
C ILE A 153 -21.83 44.19 -30.80
N SER A 154 -21.11 43.92 -31.88
CA SER A 154 -21.62 43.99 -33.25
C SER A 154 -22.80 43.03 -33.51
N ASP A 155 -22.68 41.77 -33.06
CA ASP A 155 -23.75 40.76 -33.18
C ASP A 155 -24.92 41.08 -32.25
N ALA A 156 -24.66 41.59 -31.04
CA ALA A 156 -25.69 42.01 -30.10
C ALA A 156 -26.55 43.17 -30.64
N ILE A 157 -25.93 44.13 -31.34
CA ILE A 157 -26.64 45.22 -32.02
C ILE A 157 -27.47 44.65 -33.17
N GLN A 158 -26.90 43.77 -34.00
CA GLN A 158 -27.61 43.17 -35.14
C GLN A 158 -28.81 42.33 -34.71
N LYS A 159 -28.70 41.61 -33.58
CA LYS A 159 -29.79 40.81 -33.00
C LYS A 159 -30.81 41.63 -32.21
N GLY A 160 -30.59 42.94 -32.06
CA GLY A 160 -31.46 43.82 -31.29
C GLY A 160 -31.45 43.55 -29.78
N ILE A 161 -30.37 42.95 -29.26
CA ILE A 161 -30.16 42.76 -27.82
C ILE A 161 -29.72 44.09 -27.19
N LEU A 162 -28.90 44.85 -27.92
CA LEU A 162 -28.37 46.15 -27.50
C LEU A 162 -28.83 47.25 -28.46
N CYS A 163 -29.36 48.35 -27.91
CA CYS A 163 -29.66 49.56 -28.69
C CYS A 163 -28.45 50.51 -28.66
N PRO A 164 -27.75 50.73 -29.78
CA PRO A 164 -26.52 51.52 -29.80
C PRO A 164 -26.76 53.03 -29.69
N GLN A 165 -27.99 53.51 -29.92
CA GLN A 165 -28.36 54.92 -29.75
C GLN A 165 -28.59 55.28 -28.29
N THR A 166 -29.23 54.38 -27.53
CA THR A 166 -29.55 54.61 -26.11
C THR A 166 -28.50 54.05 -25.16
N GLY A 167 -27.64 53.14 -25.63
CA GLY A 167 -26.68 52.44 -24.76
C GLY A 167 -27.35 51.51 -23.75
N CYS A 168 -28.58 51.06 -24.02
CA CYS A 168 -29.36 50.18 -23.15
C CYS A 168 -29.67 48.84 -23.81
N LEU A 169 -29.77 47.81 -22.97
CA LEU A 169 -30.25 46.48 -23.32
C LEU A 169 -31.76 46.51 -23.57
N VAL A 170 -32.21 45.87 -24.65
CA VAL A 170 -33.62 45.92 -25.07
C VAL A 170 -34.53 45.06 -24.17
N CYS A 171 -33.97 44.03 -23.51
CA CYS A 171 -34.72 43.11 -22.66
C CYS A 171 -35.28 43.77 -21.39
N ASP A 172 -34.42 44.48 -20.65
CA ASP A 172 -34.68 44.98 -19.30
C ASP A 172 -34.44 46.48 -19.17
N SER A 173 -34.11 47.17 -20.27
CA SER A 173 -33.72 48.58 -20.29
C SER A 173 -32.50 48.87 -19.39
N THR A 174 -31.72 47.86 -19.06
CA THR A 174 -30.48 47.99 -18.28
C THR A 174 -29.44 48.74 -19.11
N SER A 175 -28.82 49.79 -18.54
CA SER A 175 -27.77 50.55 -19.21
C SER A 175 -26.48 49.73 -19.36
N LEU A 176 -25.64 50.05 -20.34
CA LEU A 176 -24.33 49.39 -20.51
C LEU A 176 -23.42 49.52 -19.29
N LEU A 177 -23.54 50.63 -18.55
CA LEU A 177 -22.80 50.83 -17.32
C LEU A 177 -23.27 49.87 -16.21
N GLU A 178 -24.57 49.65 -16.09
CA GLU A 178 -25.10 48.67 -15.13
C GLU A 178 -24.77 47.25 -15.59
N ALA A 179 -24.84 46.94 -16.88
CA ALA A 179 -24.39 45.67 -17.44
C ALA A 179 -22.89 45.40 -17.15
N TYR A 180 -22.05 46.44 -17.20
CA TYR A 180 -20.65 46.37 -16.79
C TYR A 180 -20.51 46.05 -15.29
N ARG A 181 -21.24 46.78 -14.42
CA ARG A 181 -21.24 46.57 -12.97
C ARG A 181 -21.75 45.19 -12.56
N GLN A 182 -22.69 44.63 -13.32
CA GLN A 182 -23.24 43.28 -13.15
C GLN A 182 -22.35 42.17 -13.74
N GLY A 183 -21.24 42.53 -14.41
CA GLY A 183 -20.29 41.57 -15.00
C GLY A 183 -20.78 40.90 -16.28
N TRP A 184 -21.73 41.50 -17.00
CA TRP A 184 -22.24 40.97 -18.27
C TRP A 184 -21.36 41.31 -19.47
N LEU A 185 -20.40 42.23 -19.30
CA LEU A 185 -19.40 42.56 -20.30
C LEU A 185 -18.10 41.83 -19.96
N ILE A 186 -17.65 40.96 -20.87
CA ILE A 186 -16.44 40.17 -20.70
C ILE A 186 -15.49 40.43 -21.87
N PRO A 187 -14.19 40.69 -21.63
CA PRO A 187 -13.21 40.77 -22.71
C PRO A 187 -13.17 39.49 -23.54
N SER A 188 -13.17 39.60 -24.87
CA SER A 188 -13.15 38.46 -25.80
C SER A 188 -11.95 37.54 -25.52
N ASP A 189 -10.77 38.11 -25.27
CA ASP A 189 -9.55 37.36 -24.96
C ASP A 189 -9.64 36.56 -23.66
N LYS A 190 -10.33 37.10 -22.65
CA LYS A 190 -10.55 36.41 -21.37
C LYS A 190 -11.40 35.16 -21.58
N ARG A 191 -12.47 35.26 -22.38
CA ARG A 191 -13.33 34.12 -22.71
C ARG A 191 -12.54 33.02 -23.42
N VAL A 192 -11.84 33.37 -24.50
CA VAL A 192 -11.06 32.41 -25.29
C VAL A 192 -10.00 31.73 -24.43
N ALA A 193 -9.32 32.48 -23.56
CA ALA A 193 -8.32 31.92 -22.66
C ALA A 193 -8.92 30.93 -21.63
N ILE A 194 -10.11 31.21 -21.09
CA ILE A 194 -10.79 30.32 -20.14
C ILE A 194 -11.34 29.08 -20.84
N GLU A 195 -11.94 29.22 -22.03
CA GLU A 195 -12.43 28.09 -22.83
C GLU A 195 -11.28 27.15 -23.25
N GLU A 196 -10.14 27.70 -23.66
CA GLU A 196 -8.97 26.91 -24.00
C GLU A 196 -8.40 26.18 -22.77
N LYS A 197 -8.31 26.87 -21.62
CA LYS A 197 -7.92 26.24 -20.35
C LYS A 197 -8.88 25.14 -19.94
N TYR A 198 -10.19 25.35 -20.11
CA TYR A 198 -11.23 24.35 -19.84
C TYR A 198 -11.05 23.10 -20.70
N ARG A 199 -10.84 23.28 -22.00
CA ARG A 199 -10.59 22.19 -22.93
C ARG A 199 -9.35 21.39 -22.52
N LEU A 200 -8.22 22.05 -22.29
CA LEU A 200 -6.96 21.41 -21.90
C LEU A 200 -7.08 20.68 -20.55
N CYS A 201 -7.75 21.29 -19.58
CA CYS A 201 -7.95 20.71 -18.26
C CYS A 201 -8.86 19.47 -18.30
N THR A 202 -9.95 19.54 -19.08
CA THR A 202 -10.88 18.43 -19.28
C THR A 202 -10.21 17.26 -20.01
N ASP A 203 -9.45 17.54 -21.07
CA ASP A 203 -8.70 16.53 -21.81
C ASP A 203 -7.64 15.85 -20.93
N ASN A 204 -6.89 16.63 -20.15
CA ASN A 204 -5.89 16.10 -19.23
C ASN A 204 -6.53 15.22 -18.15
N THR A 205 -7.61 15.70 -17.53
CA THR A 205 -8.36 14.95 -16.50
C THR A 205 -8.92 13.65 -17.08
N SER A 206 -9.46 13.68 -18.29
CA SER A 206 -9.99 12.49 -18.97
C SER A 206 -8.90 11.46 -19.28
N LYS A 207 -7.73 11.91 -19.75
CA LYS A 207 -6.56 11.03 -19.97
C LYS A 207 -6.10 10.38 -18.66
N LEU A 208 -6.00 11.15 -17.58
CA LEU A 208 -5.63 10.64 -16.26
C LEU A 208 -6.66 9.65 -15.71
N LEU A 209 -7.96 9.88 -15.93
CA LEU A 209 -9.01 8.94 -15.55
C LEU A 209 -8.94 7.63 -16.35
N SER A 210 -8.60 7.69 -17.64
CA SER A 210 -8.40 6.49 -18.47
C SER A 210 -7.17 5.70 -18.01
N TRP A 211 -6.04 6.37 -17.80
CA TRP A 211 -4.83 5.76 -17.25
C TRP A 211 -5.10 5.13 -15.88
N LEU A 212 -5.84 5.83 -15.00
CA LEU A 212 -6.18 5.31 -13.69
C LEU A 212 -7.09 4.09 -13.78
N HIS A 213 -8.01 4.04 -14.76
CA HIS A 213 -8.81 2.85 -15.01
C HIS A 213 -7.95 1.65 -15.42
N GLU A 214 -6.95 1.85 -16.28
CA GLU A 214 -5.98 0.79 -16.64
C GLU A 214 -5.22 0.30 -15.39
N LYS A 215 -4.73 1.22 -14.54
CA LYS A 215 -4.03 0.83 -13.30
C LYS A 215 -4.94 0.10 -12.30
N GLU A 216 -6.19 0.52 -12.18
CA GLU A 216 -7.18 -0.20 -11.35
C GLU A 216 -7.45 -1.61 -11.91
N GLN A 217 -7.52 -1.76 -13.23
CA GLN A 217 -7.65 -3.07 -13.87
C GLN A 217 -6.41 -3.94 -13.64
N ASP A 218 -5.20 -3.37 -13.80
CA ASP A 218 -3.94 -4.06 -13.50
C ASP A 218 -3.92 -4.56 -12.04
N LEU A 219 -4.39 -3.74 -11.08
CA LEU A 219 -4.51 -4.13 -9.67
C LEU A 219 -5.55 -5.23 -9.45
N ALA A 220 -6.67 -5.19 -10.16
CA ALA A 220 -7.72 -6.21 -10.07
C ALA A 220 -7.28 -7.55 -10.68
N ASP A 221 -6.55 -7.51 -11.79
CA ASP A 221 -6.06 -8.69 -12.51
C ASP A 221 -5.00 -9.46 -11.73
N LEU A 222 -4.35 -8.83 -10.75
CA LEU A 222 -3.44 -9.53 -9.83
C LEU A 222 -4.16 -10.61 -9.02
N GLY A 223 -5.47 -10.51 -8.79
CA GLY A 223 -6.31 -11.63 -8.33
C GLY A 223 -5.86 -12.33 -7.04
N LEU A 224 -6.06 -13.66 -6.99
CA LEU A 224 -5.71 -14.51 -5.84
C LEU A 224 -4.20 -14.67 -5.67
N VAL A 225 -3.76 -14.89 -4.42
CA VAL A 225 -2.34 -15.16 -4.11
C VAL A 225 -1.92 -16.47 -4.77
N ARG A 226 -0.81 -16.42 -5.52
CA ARG A 226 -0.21 -17.62 -6.12
C ARG A 226 0.44 -18.50 -5.05
N GLU A 227 0.22 -19.81 -5.12
CA GLU A 227 0.72 -20.79 -4.13
C GLU A 227 2.15 -21.28 -4.40
N GLU A 228 2.72 -20.93 -5.55
CA GLU A 228 4.13 -21.19 -5.89
C GLU A 228 5.00 -19.95 -5.63
N ALA A 229 6.20 -20.16 -5.10
CA ALA A 229 7.08 -19.06 -4.71
C ALA A 229 7.48 -18.17 -5.90
N ASP A 230 7.83 -18.78 -7.04
CA ASP A 230 8.25 -18.07 -8.24
C ASP A 230 7.10 -17.25 -8.87
N ASP A 231 5.90 -17.81 -8.88
CA ASP A 231 4.69 -17.11 -9.33
C ASP A 231 4.34 -15.94 -8.41
N LEU A 232 4.48 -16.13 -7.10
CA LEU A 232 4.23 -15.08 -6.11
C LEU A 232 5.28 -13.96 -6.22
N TYR A 233 6.55 -14.28 -6.52
CA TYR A 233 7.55 -13.25 -6.84
C TYR A 233 7.18 -12.45 -8.08
N ARG A 234 6.71 -13.11 -9.15
CA ARG A 234 6.24 -12.43 -10.36
C ARG A 234 5.06 -11.52 -10.05
N GLN A 235 4.08 -12.01 -9.30
CA GLN A 235 2.92 -11.24 -8.84
C GLN A 235 3.32 -10.02 -8.00
N ILE A 236 4.28 -10.17 -7.08
CA ILE A 236 4.84 -9.05 -6.31
C ILE A 236 5.57 -8.06 -7.21
N GLY A 237 6.31 -8.54 -8.21
CA GLY A 237 6.99 -7.71 -9.21
C GLY A 237 6.00 -6.83 -9.99
N SER A 238 4.94 -7.43 -10.50
CA SER A 238 3.85 -6.70 -11.19
C SER A 238 3.17 -5.69 -10.27
N ALA A 239 2.83 -6.08 -9.03
CA ALA A 239 2.24 -5.17 -8.05
C ALA A 239 3.16 -3.98 -7.70
N LYS A 240 4.49 -4.21 -7.62
CA LYS A 240 5.49 -3.16 -7.40
C LYS A 240 5.57 -2.20 -8.58
N SER A 241 5.50 -2.71 -9.81
CA SER A 241 5.51 -1.88 -11.02
C SER A 241 4.32 -0.93 -11.05
N VAL A 242 3.10 -1.45 -10.83
CA VAL A 242 1.89 -0.61 -10.80
C VAL A 242 1.96 0.44 -9.70
N LYS A 243 2.42 0.05 -8.50
CA LYS A 243 2.61 1.00 -7.40
C LYS A 243 3.61 2.11 -7.77
N GLN A 244 4.76 1.77 -8.36
CA GLN A 244 5.76 2.76 -8.75
C GLN A 244 5.18 3.76 -9.74
N GLU A 245 4.42 3.30 -10.74
CA GLU A 245 3.75 4.18 -11.70
C GLU A 245 2.73 5.11 -11.03
N LEU A 246 1.99 4.62 -10.02
CA LEU A 246 1.08 5.45 -9.23
C LEU A 246 1.83 6.54 -8.44
N GLU A 247 2.98 6.22 -7.86
CA GLU A 247 3.83 7.17 -7.11
C GLU A 247 4.45 8.22 -8.04
N ASP A 248 4.97 7.80 -9.21
CA ASP A 248 5.59 8.69 -10.18
C ASP A 248 4.58 9.71 -10.74
N ASN A 249 3.33 9.28 -10.96
CA ASN A 249 2.26 10.13 -11.48
C ASN A 249 1.53 10.94 -10.40
N GLN A 250 1.90 10.81 -9.12
CA GLN A 250 1.27 11.52 -8.01
C GLN A 250 1.20 13.03 -8.29
N ARG A 251 2.34 13.67 -8.54
CA ARG A 251 2.38 15.14 -8.73
C ARG A 251 1.51 15.61 -9.89
N THR A 252 1.46 14.83 -10.97
CA THR A 252 0.65 15.14 -12.16
C THR A 252 -0.85 15.10 -11.84
N VAL A 253 -1.30 14.08 -11.12
CA VAL A 253 -2.71 13.96 -10.71
C VAL A 253 -3.12 15.11 -9.79
N MET A 254 -2.29 15.44 -8.79
CA MET A 254 -2.59 16.53 -7.87
C MET A 254 -2.61 17.89 -8.57
N SER A 255 -1.65 18.13 -9.47
CA SER A 255 -1.64 19.35 -10.27
C SER A 255 -2.88 19.47 -11.17
N ALA A 256 -3.35 18.38 -11.77
CA ALA A 256 -4.55 18.39 -12.59
C ALA A 256 -5.82 18.72 -11.78
N VAL A 257 -5.92 18.20 -10.55
CA VAL A 257 -7.01 18.53 -9.62
C VAL A 257 -6.94 20.01 -9.21
N ASP A 258 -5.75 20.52 -8.88
CA ASP A 258 -5.56 21.92 -8.49
C ASP A 258 -5.87 22.89 -9.65
N GLN A 259 -5.44 22.55 -10.87
CA GLN A 259 -5.77 23.31 -12.09
C GLN A 259 -7.28 23.32 -12.35
N SER A 260 -7.96 22.19 -12.12
CA SER A 260 -9.42 22.11 -12.25
C SER A 260 -10.10 23.02 -11.23
N GLN A 261 -9.67 22.99 -9.96
CA GLN A 261 -10.22 23.83 -8.90
C GLN A 261 -10.00 25.32 -9.17
N GLN A 262 -8.80 25.70 -9.59
CA GLN A 262 -8.48 27.09 -9.95
C GLN A 262 -9.32 27.59 -11.12
N LEU A 263 -9.56 26.73 -12.11
CA LEU A 263 -10.39 27.08 -13.25
C LEU A 263 -11.88 27.24 -12.87
N ILE A 264 -12.36 26.46 -11.90
CA ILE A 264 -13.73 26.59 -11.38
C ILE A 264 -13.91 27.93 -10.67
N GLU A 265 -12.90 28.43 -9.96
CA GLU A 265 -12.92 29.75 -9.33
C GLU A 265 -12.84 30.88 -10.37
N GLN A 266 -11.97 30.75 -11.37
CA GLN A 266 -11.76 31.78 -12.40
C GLN A 266 -12.83 31.81 -13.50
N GLY A 267 -13.55 30.70 -13.70
CA GLY A 267 -14.48 30.51 -14.81
C GLY A 267 -15.95 30.71 -14.46
N GLN A 268 -16.29 31.17 -13.25
CA GLN A 268 -17.70 31.32 -12.81
C GLN A 268 -18.52 32.29 -13.65
N ASP A 269 -17.87 33.29 -14.22
CA ASP A 269 -18.48 34.34 -15.05
C ASP A 269 -18.59 33.92 -16.53
N VAL A 270 -17.68 33.06 -17.01
CA VAL A 270 -17.56 32.66 -18.42
C VAL A 270 -18.23 31.32 -18.73
N LEU A 271 -18.06 30.32 -17.87
CA LEU A 271 -18.53 28.95 -18.09
C LEU A 271 -19.95 28.76 -17.58
N SER A 272 -20.66 27.78 -18.16
CA SER A 272 -21.98 27.37 -17.68
C SER A 272 -21.89 26.62 -16.35
N LYS A 273 -23.00 26.63 -15.59
CA LYS A 273 -23.09 25.88 -14.33
C LYS A 273 -22.87 24.37 -14.52
N GLU A 274 -23.29 23.82 -15.66
CA GLU A 274 -23.13 22.40 -15.99
C GLU A 274 -21.66 22.05 -16.27
N GLU A 275 -20.94 22.89 -17.02
CA GLU A 275 -19.51 22.70 -17.30
C GLU A 275 -18.67 22.74 -16.02
N LEU A 276 -18.95 23.70 -15.14
CA LEU A 276 -18.30 23.82 -13.84
C LEU A 276 -18.59 22.60 -12.95
N HIS A 277 -19.84 22.14 -12.92
CA HIS A 277 -20.22 20.96 -12.14
C HIS A 277 -19.57 19.68 -12.69
N SER A 278 -19.51 19.52 -14.01
CA SER A 278 -18.84 18.40 -14.68
C SER A 278 -17.35 18.37 -14.35
N LEU A 279 -16.67 19.53 -14.42
CA LEU A 279 -15.26 19.66 -14.10
C LEU A 279 -14.98 19.33 -12.62
N GLN A 280 -15.79 19.87 -11.69
CA GLN A 280 -15.69 19.55 -10.27
C GLN A 280 -15.84 18.04 -10.02
N LYS A 281 -16.87 17.44 -10.61
CA LYS A 281 -17.15 16.01 -10.46
C LYS A 281 -16.00 15.15 -10.97
N ASN A 282 -15.41 15.50 -12.11
CA ASN A 282 -14.29 14.76 -12.69
C ASN A 282 -13.02 14.90 -11.84
N ALA A 283 -12.72 16.09 -11.34
CA ALA A 283 -11.59 16.33 -10.44
C ALA A 283 -11.73 15.57 -9.11
N ASP A 284 -12.92 15.62 -8.50
CA ASP A 284 -13.21 14.88 -7.26
C ASP A 284 -13.14 13.36 -7.47
N ASN A 285 -13.65 12.88 -8.60
CA ASN A 285 -13.58 11.47 -8.96
C ASN A 285 -12.13 11.01 -9.16
N LEU A 286 -11.33 11.78 -9.90
CA LEU A 286 -9.92 11.51 -10.11
C LEU A 286 -9.17 11.43 -8.78
N LYS A 287 -9.35 12.42 -7.90
CA LYS A 287 -8.72 12.45 -6.57
C LYS A 287 -9.11 11.23 -5.73
N LYS A 288 -10.41 10.94 -5.62
CA LYS A 288 -10.92 9.82 -4.82
C LYS A 288 -10.42 8.47 -5.35
N ARG A 289 -10.54 8.22 -6.66
CA ARG A 289 -10.09 6.97 -7.27
C ARG A 289 -8.57 6.80 -7.14
N TYR A 290 -7.79 7.86 -7.35
CA TYR A 290 -6.33 7.79 -7.22
C TYR A 290 -5.90 7.44 -5.79
N THR A 291 -6.45 8.14 -4.79
CA THR A 291 -6.13 7.83 -3.37
C THR A 291 -6.50 6.40 -3.01
N ARG A 292 -7.65 5.91 -3.51
CA ARG A 292 -8.08 4.53 -3.30
C ARG A 292 -7.15 3.52 -3.98
N ALA A 293 -6.81 3.71 -5.25
CA ALA A 293 -5.92 2.82 -5.99
C ALA A 293 -4.52 2.76 -5.36
N SER A 294 -4.00 3.90 -4.91
CA SER A 294 -2.74 3.98 -4.17
C SER A 294 -2.79 3.17 -2.86
N ASP A 295 -3.84 3.37 -2.06
CA ASP A 295 -4.04 2.64 -0.80
C ASP A 295 -4.24 1.13 -1.02
N GLU A 296 -4.98 0.75 -2.06
CA GLU A 296 -5.21 -0.64 -2.45
C GLU A 296 -3.91 -1.30 -2.92
N GLY A 297 -3.09 -0.61 -3.72
CA GLY A 297 -1.76 -1.07 -4.13
C GLY A 297 -0.81 -1.30 -2.95
N ASP A 298 -0.80 -0.39 -1.97
CA ASP A 298 -0.01 -0.54 -0.74
C ASP A 298 -0.46 -1.72 0.11
N LYS A 299 -1.77 -1.87 0.31
CA LYS A 299 -2.34 -2.99 1.06
C LYS A 299 -2.02 -4.30 0.35
N LEU A 300 -2.24 -4.38 -0.97
CA LEU A 300 -1.94 -5.55 -1.79
C LEU A 300 -0.48 -5.99 -1.65
N LEU A 301 0.46 -5.05 -1.80
CA LEU A 301 1.88 -5.36 -1.67
C LEU A 301 2.26 -5.86 -0.28
N ARG A 302 1.75 -5.25 0.79
CA ARG A 302 2.00 -5.74 2.16
C ARG A 302 1.52 -7.18 2.32
N ARG A 303 0.31 -7.47 1.84
CA ARG A 303 -0.30 -8.80 1.91
C ARG A 303 0.49 -9.84 1.12
N LEU A 304 0.87 -9.54 -0.13
CA LEU A 304 1.66 -10.46 -0.96
C LEU A 304 3.03 -10.75 -0.34
N ASN A 305 3.70 -9.75 0.24
CA ASN A 305 4.97 -9.96 0.94
C ASN A 305 4.80 -10.84 2.19
N THR A 306 3.75 -10.62 2.98
CA THR A 306 3.43 -11.49 4.13
C THR A 306 3.13 -12.92 3.68
N ALA A 307 2.36 -13.10 2.61
CA ALA A 307 2.08 -14.41 2.05
C ALA A 307 3.37 -15.12 1.58
N LEU A 308 4.29 -14.39 0.92
CA LEU A 308 5.58 -14.95 0.50
C LEU A 308 6.43 -15.39 1.70
N GLU A 309 6.43 -14.61 2.78
CA GLU A 309 7.16 -14.96 4.00
C GLU A 309 6.61 -16.24 4.64
N GLU A 310 5.29 -16.37 4.74
CA GLU A 310 4.64 -17.57 5.30
C GLU A 310 4.83 -18.79 4.39
N LEU A 311 4.78 -18.62 3.06
CA LEU A 311 5.07 -19.70 2.11
C LEU A 311 6.52 -20.19 2.19
N ARG A 312 7.49 -19.27 2.36
CA ARG A 312 8.89 -19.63 2.60
C ARG A 312 9.08 -20.36 3.92
N LYS A 313 8.42 -19.90 5.00
CA LYS A 313 8.42 -20.61 6.28
C LYS A 313 7.87 -22.03 6.09
N PHE A 314 6.72 -22.18 5.42
CA PHE A 314 6.13 -23.48 5.12
C PHE A 314 7.12 -24.39 4.37
N SER A 315 7.73 -23.92 3.28
CA SER A 315 8.71 -24.67 2.49
C SER A 315 9.93 -25.12 3.31
N ASN A 316 10.49 -24.23 4.13
CA ASN A 316 11.64 -24.55 4.98
C ASN A 316 11.32 -25.61 6.03
N HIS A 317 10.17 -25.51 6.71
CA HIS A 317 9.77 -26.52 7.69
C HIS A 317 9.49 -27.88 7.01
N MET A 318 8.95 -27.86 5.79
CA MET A 318 8.73 -29.06 4.97
C MET A 318 10.04 -29.74 4.56
N LEU A 319 11.05 -28.98 4.14
CA LEU A 319 12.39 -29.50 3.83
C LEU A 319 13.04 -30.15 5.06
N ASN A 320 13.04 -29.45 6.19
CA ASN A 320 13.58 -29.94 7.45
C ASN A 320 12.90 -31.25 7.90
N LYS A 321 11.57 -31.37 7.71
CA LYS A 321 10.84 -32.61 8.00
C LYS A 321 11.33 -33.76 7.12
N ASN A 322 11.43 -33.56 5.81
CA ASN A 322 11.81 -34.61 4.86
C ASN A 322 13.23 -35.14 5.10
N GLU A 323 14.18 -34.26 5.45
CA GLU A 323 15.54 -34.66 5.84
C GLU A 323 15.54 -35.50 7.11
N LYS A 324 14.75 -35.11 8.11
CA LYS A 324 14.66 -35.83 9.37
C LYS A 324 13.88 -37.14 9.23
N GLU A 325 12.81 -37.20 8.44
CA GLU A 325 12.10 -38.46 8.14
C GLU A 325 13.03 -39.50 7.48
N ARG A 326 13.94 -39.07 6.58
CA ARG A 326 14.95 -39.96 5.99
C ARG A 326 15.93 -40.51 7.03
N SER A 327 16.24 -39.77 8.09
CA SER A 327 17.09 -40.21 9.19
C SER A 327 16.39 -41.16 10.19
N LEU A 328 15.05 -41.18 10.17
CA LEU A 328 14.20 -41.90 11.12
C LEU A 328 13.69 -43.25 10.58
N VAL A 329 14.14 -43.69 9.40
CA VAL A 329 13.58 -44.87 8.69
C VAL A 329 13.97 -46.22 9.31
N ASP A 330 14.95 -46.30 10.22
CA ASP A 330 15.38 -47.60 10.77
C ASP A 330 14.60 -48.04 12.03
N LEU A 331 13.29 -48.21 11.86
CA LEU A 331 12.36 -48.69 12.88
C LEU A 331 12.59 -50.15 13.30
N ASP A 332 13.34 -50.92 12.52
CA ASP A 332 13.63 -52.31 12.83
C ASP A 332 14.77 -52.44 13.85
N HIS A 333 15.77 -51.55 13.82
CA HIS A 333 16.81 -51.47 14.85
C HIS A 333 16.30 -50.96 16.22
N LEU A 334 15.24 -50.13 16.22
CA LEU A 334 14.62 -49.61 17.45
C LEU A 334 13.87 -50.67 18.26
N LYS A 335 13.55 -51.83 17.68
CA LYS A 335 12.85 -52.92 18.39
C LYS A 335 13.73 -53.64 19.41
N GLU A 336 15.05 -53.51 19.27
CA GLU A 336 16.04 -54.24 20.08
C GLU A 336 16.75 -53.32 21.10
N ASN A 337 16.66 -52.00 20.96
CA ASN A 337 17.37 -51.02 21.80
C ASN A 337 16.41 -49.99 22.43
N ALA A 338 16.17 -50.12 23.74
CA ALA A 338 15.26 -49.27 24.50
C ALA A 338 15.74 -47.81 24.65
N ASP A 339 17.05 -47.57 24.70
CA ASP A 339 17.60 -46.21 24.82
C ASP A 339 17.49 -45.47 23.48
N ALA A 340 17.71 -46.17 22.38
CA ALA A 340 17.45 -45.65 21.04
C ALA A 340 15.96 -45.32 20.82
N TYR A 341 15.04 -46.16 21.33
CA TYR A 341 13.60 -45.88 21.32
C TYR A 341 13.25 -44.60 22.10
N LYS A 342 13.81 -44.41 23.30
CA LYS A 342 13.55 -43.21 24.11
C LYS A 342 14.06 -41.94 23.44
N ALA A 343 15.26 -41.98 22.86
CA ALA A 343 15.81 -40.86 22.09
C ALA A 343 14.90 -40.52 20.90
N PHE A 344 14.53 -41.53 20.12
CA PHE A 344 13.63 -41.37 18.97
C PHE A 344 12.25 -40.83 19.36
N SER A 345 11.67 -41.31 20.45
CA SER A 345 10.38 -40.83 20.95
C SER A 345 10.46 -39.37 21.41
N SER A 346 11.58 -38.97 22.01
CA SER A 346 11.82 -37.57 22.40
C SER A 346 11.93 -36.66 21.17
N ASP A 347 12.66 -37.10 20.14
CA ASP A 347 12.82 -36.36 18.89
C ASP A 347 11.49 -36.23 18.13
N ALA A 348 10.67 -37.29 18.11
CA ALA A 348 9.33 -37.25 17.53
C ALA A 348 8.42 -36.25 18.24
N ILE A 349 8.48 -36.14 19.57
CA ILE A 349 7.71 -35.12 20.32
C ILE A 349 8.19 -33.71 19.97
N ALA A 350 9.50 -33.51 19.80
CA ALA A 350 10.03 -32.23 19.33
C ALA A 350 9.49 -31.87 17.93
N HIS A 351 9.42 -32.83 16.99
CA HIS A 351 8.85 -32.62 15.66
C HIS A 351 7.32 -32.41 15.64
N GLN A 352 6.61 -32.79 16.70
CA GLN A 352 5.20 -32.44 16.84
C GLN A 352 5.01 -30.93 16.97
N ALA A 353 5.98 -30.22 17.56
CA ALA A 353 5.98 -28.76 17.57
C ALA A 353 6.23 -28.19 16.16
N ASP A 354 7.16 -28.78 15.40
CA ASP A 354 7.44 -28.40 14.00
C ASP A 354 6.18 -28.52 13.12
N LEU A 355 5.38 -29.58 13.29
CA LEU A 355 4.11 -29.75 12.58
C LEU A 355 3.09 -28.65 12.90
N ARG A 356 3.03 -28.17 14.15
CA ARG A 356 2.18 -27.03 14.51
C ARG A 356 2.64 -25.76 13.79
N PHE A 357 3.94 -25.52 13.68
CA PHE A 357 4.47 -24.39 12.91
C PHE A 357 4.13 -24.48 11.42
N ILE A 358 4.26 -25.67 10.81
CA ILE A 358 3.85 -25.92 9.41
C ILE A 358 2.36 -25.59 9.22
N THR A 359 1.52 -26.11 10.11
CA THR A 359 0.06 -25.92 10.05
C THR A 359 -0.31 -24.44 10.23
N MET A 360 0.32 -23.75 11.18
CA MET A 360 0.07 -22.32 11.41
C MET A 360 0.53 -21.46 10.24
N ALA A 361 1.71 -21.72 9.65
CA ALA A 361 2.21 -20.96 8.51
C ALA A 361 1.31 -21.14 7.28
N ALA A 362 0.88 -22.37 7.00
CA ALA A 362 -0.05 -22.65 5.92
C ALA A 362 -1.43 -21.99 6.13
N GLN A 363 -1.96 -22.02 7.36
CA GLN A 363 -3.23 -21.37 7.66
C GLN A 363 -3.14 -19.85 7.46
N LYS A 364 -2.05 -19.21 7.94
CA LYS A 364 -1.82 -17.78 7.74
C LYS A 364 -1.71 -17.41 6.25
N PHE A 365 -1.02 -18.23 5.46
CA PHE A 365 -0.95 -18.05 4.01
C PHE A 365 -2.34 -18.11 3.36
N VAL A 366 -3.14 -19.11 3.71
CA VAL A 366 -4.52 -19.24 3.22
C VAL A 366 -5.39 -18.06 3.65
N ASP A 367 -5.27 -17.61 4.91
CA ASP A 367 -6.03 -16.48 5.42
C ASP A 367 -5.70 -15.20 4.65
N GLU A 368 -4.43 -15.00 4.30
CA GLU A 368 -4.01 -13.85 3.49
C GLU A 368 -4.53 -13.95 2.04
N SER A 369 -4.57 -15.16 1.48
CA SER A 369 -5.16 -15.42 0.16
C SER A 369 -6.68 -15.14 0.14
N LYS A 370 -7.42 -15.56 1.17
CA LYS A 370 -8.86 -15.28 1.31
C LYS A 370 -9.18 -13.79 1.43
N ARG A 371 -8.28 -13.00 2.01
CA ARG A 371 -8.49 -11.55 2.16
C ARG A 371 -8.24 -10.78 0.86
N LEU A 372 -7.67 -11.43 -0.15
CA LEU A 372 -7.42 -10.89 -1.48
C LEU A 372 -8.49 -11.27 -2.51
N GLY A 373 -9.21 -12.38 -2.35
CA GLY A 373 -10.31 -12.75 -3.23
C GLY A 373 -11.58 -13.17 -2.49
N HIS A 374 -12.75 -12.77 -3.01
CA HIS A 374 -14.08 -13.20 -2.53
C HIS A 374 -14.40 -14.68 -2.82
N LEU A 375 -13.45 -15.43 -3.39
CA LEU A 375 -13.58 -16.84 -3.74
C LEU A 375 -12.77 -17.67 -2.75
N GLU A 376 -13.45 -18.57 -2.03
CA GLU A 376 -12.79 -19.58 -1.22
C GLU A 376 -11.90 -20.44 -2.12
N PRO A 377 -10.59 -20.60 -1.83
CA PRO A 377 -9.77 -21.60 -2.48
C PRO A 377 -10.24 -22.96 -1.97
N SER A 378 -11.19 -23.54 -2.71
CA SER A 378 -11.70 -24.89 -2.47
C SER A 378 -10.60 -25.94 -2.74
N ASP A 379 -9.66 -25.62 -3.63
CA ASP A 379 -8.55 -26.49 -4.05
C ASP A 379 -7.18 -25.83 -3.77
N SER A 380 -6.84 -25.61 -2.49
CA SER A 380 -5.49 -25.12 -2.13
C SER A 380 -4.50 -26.28 -2.02
N GLN A 381 -3.45 -26.26 -2.85
CA GLN A 381 -2.37 -27.25 -2.80
C GLN A 381 -1.60 -27.19 -1.48
N VAL A 382 -1.49 -25.99 -0.88
CA VAL A 382 -0.89 -25.81 0.44
C VAL A 382 -1.70 -26.55 1.51
N LYS A 383 -3.04 -26.46 1.49
CA LYS A 383 -3.90 -27.20 2.43
C LYS A 383 -3.77 -28.71 2.26
N GLU A 384 -3.78 -29.19 1.01
CA GLU A 384 -3.66 -30.62 0.71
C GLU A 384 -2.34 -31.20 1.25
N LYS A 385 -1.21 -30.54 0.96
CA LYS A 385 0.11 -30.94 1.48
C LYS A 385 0.18 -30.94 3.01
N VAL A 386 -0.43 -29.97 3.69
CA VAL A 386 -0.50 -29.95 5.16
C VAL A 386 -1.30 -31.13 5.70
N GLN A 387 -2.41 -31.46 5.03
CA GLN A 387 -3.26 -32.59 5.44
C GLN A 387 -2.55 -33.93 5.27
N GLU A 388 -1.85 -34.12 4.14
CA GLU A 388 -1.02 -35.32 3.91
C GLU A 388 0.05 -35.47 4.99
N VAL A 389 0.78 -34.39 5.28
CA VAL A 389 1.86 -34.37 6.27
C VAL A 389 1.34 -34.61 7.68
N SER A 390 0.21 -34.01 8.04
CA SER A 390 -0.44 -34.20 9.34
C SER A 390 -0.87 -35.66 9.53
N THR A 391 -1.43 -36.26 8.49
CA THR A 391 -1.88 -37.66 8.50
C THR A 391 -0.69 -38.62 8.62
N ALA A 392 0.37 -38.40 7.84
CA ALA A 392 1.59 -39.20 7.90
C ALA A 392 2.25 -39.14 9.29
N PHE A 393 2.33 -37.94 9.89
CA PHE A 393 2.91 -37.76 11.21
C PHE A 393 2.06 -38.39 12.32
N GLN A 394 0.73 -38.27 12.26
CA GLN A 394 -0.15 -38.94 13.21
C GLN A 394 0.00 -40.47 13.13
N ASN A 395 0.17 -41.03 11.93
CA ASN A 395 0.46 -42.45 11.76
C ASN A 395 1.81 -42.85 12.36
N LEU A 396 2.83 -42.00 12.28
CA LEU A 396 4.12 -42.22 12.93
C LEU A 396 4.00 -42.23 14.46
N LEU A 397 3.33 -41.23 15.05
CA LEU A 397 3.09 -41.17 16.51
C LEU A 397 2.36 -42.42 17.00
N ASN A 398 1.30 -42.83 16.31
CA ASN A 398 0.57 -44.06 16.65
C ASN A 398 1.46 -45.32 16.60
N ARG A 399 2.47 -45.35 15.73
CA ARG A 399 3.44 -46.47 15.67
C ARG A 399 4.45 -46.42 16.81
N ILE A 400 4.89 -45.22 17.20
CA ILE A 400 5.77 -44.99 18.36
C ILE A 400 5.07 -45.45 19.64
N ASP A 401 3.84 -45.01 19.86
CA ASP A 401 3.04 -45.38 21.05
C ASP A 401 2.91 -46.91 21.18
N ARG A 402 2.57 -47.59 20.08
CA ARG A 402 2.48 -49.06 20.04
C ARG A 402 3.82 -49.76 20.35
N LEU A 403 4.95 -49.16 19.99
CA LEU A 403 6.27 -49.70 20.33
C LEU A 403 6.60 -49.41 21.80
N GLY A 404 6.25 -48.23 22.31
CA GLY A 404 6.35 -47.86 23.72
C GLY A 404 5.59 -48.82 24.62
N ASP A 405 4.35 -49.14 24.28
CA ASP A 405 3.54 -50.12 25.00
C ASP A 405 4.22 -51.49 25.06
N LYS A 406 4.81 -51.94 23.95
CA LYS A 406 5.56 -53.21 23.90
C LYS A 406 6.80 -53.18 24.80
N PHE A 407 7.56 -52.09 24.78
CA PHE A 407 8.70 -51.90 25.69
C PHE A 407 8.28 -51.87 27.15
N GLY A 408 7.19 -51.17 27.48
CA GLY A 408 6.62 -51.12 28.82
C GLY A 408 6.21 -52.50 29.33
N ILE A 409 5.51 -53.28 28.50
CA ILE A 409 5.12 -54.66 28.83
C ILE A 409 6.36 -55.54 29.02
N LEU A 410 7.33 -55.50 28.11
CA LEU A 410 8.57 -56.30 28.22
C LEU A 410 9.38 -55.94 29.47
N TYR A 411 9.52 -54.66 29.78
CA TYR A 411 10.25 -54.19 30.95
C TYR A 411 9.57 -54.62 32.26
N SER A 412 8.24 -54.53 32.33
CA SER A 412 7.48 -55.01 33.50
C SER A 412 7.67 -56.52 33.71
N LYS A 413 7.65 -57.31 32.63
CA LYS A 413 7.88 -58.76 32.69
C LYS A 413 9.33 -59.10 33.08
N GLN A 414 10.30 -58.38 32.54
CA GLN A 414 11.72 -58.57 32.86
C GLN A 414 11.99 -58.24 34.34
N ARG A 415 11.45 -57.13 34.83
CA ARG A 415 11.54 -56.72 36.24
C ARG A 415 10.91 -57.76 37.16
N ASN A 416 9.69 -58.22 36.86
CA ASN A 416 9.01 -59.26 37.64
C ASN A 416 9.80 -60.56 37.68
N PHE A 417 10.43 -60.95 36.58
CA PHE A 417 11.32 -62.11 36.52
C PHE A 417 12.58 -61.92 37.37
N ALA A 418 13.26 -60.76 37.27
CA ALA A 418 14.45 -60.46 38.05
C ALA A 418 14.15 -60.48 39.56
N GLU A 419 13.09 -59.80 40.00
CA GLU A 419 12.68 -59.77 41.41
C GLU A 419 12.29 -61.16 41.94
N SER A 420 11.61 -61.98 41.12
CA SER A 420 11.24 -63.35 41.49
C SER A 420 12.46 -64.27 41.55
N MET A 421 13.41 -64.10 40.62
CA MET A 421 14.66 -64.85 40.59
C MET A 421 15.56 -64.52 41.78
N GLU A 422 15.68 -63.24 42.14
CA GLU A 422 16.44 -62.79 43.31
C GLU A 422 15.89 -63.38 44.61
N LYS A 423 14.56 -63.35 44.80
CA LYS A 423 13.90 -63.95 45.97
C LYS A 423 14.15 -65.46 46.05
N ALA A 424 14.06 -66.16 44.90
CA ALA A 424 14.28 -67.60 44.84
C ALA A 424 15.75 -67.96 45.11
N THR A 425 16.71 -67.25 44.52
CA THR A 425 18.15 -67.51 44.73
C THR A 425 18.59 -67.19 46.15
N HIS A 426 18.11 -66.09 46.73
CA HIS A 426 18.40 -65.74 48.12
C HIS A 426 17.87 -66.78 49.10
N TRP A 427 16.61 -67.22 48.90
CA TRP A 427 16.03 -68.29 49.71
C TRP A 427 16.78 -69.62 49.54
N LEU A 428 17.11 -70.03 48.31
CA LEU A 428 17.87 -71.25 48.05
C LEU A 428 19.25 -71.24 48.72
N ALA A 429 19.96 -70.12 48.67
CA ALA A 429 21.26 -69.98 49.34
C ALA A 429 21.14 -70.11 50.88
N SER A 430 20.09 -69.52 51.46
CA SER A 430 19.80 -69.63 52.89
C SER A 430 19.45 -71.07 53.30
N VAL A 431 18.52 -71.71 52.57
CA VAL A 431 18.06 -73.06 52.89
C VAL A 431 19.14 -74.10 52.65
N GLN A 432 20.01 -73.91 51.65
CA GLN A 432 21.17 -74.78 51.41
C GLN A 432 22.15 -74.74 52.59
N LYS A 433 22.41 -73.55 53.15
CA LYS A 433 23.26 -73.39 54.33
C LYS A 433 22.65 -74.06 55.57
N THR A 434 21.35 -73.89 55.79
CA THR A 434 20.63 -74.52 56.91
C THR A 434 20.57 -76.03 56.76
N THR A 435 20.27 -76.52 55.55
CA THR A 435 20.24 -77.96 55.21
C THR A 435 21.60 -78.60 55.47
N LYS A 436 22.69 -77.97 55.00
CA LYS A 436 24.04 -78.46 55.27
C LYS A 436 24.35 -78.53 56.77
N LYS A 437 23.97 -77.51 57.55
CA LYS A 437 24.16 -77.53 59.01
C LYS A 437 23.40 -78.67 59.69
N VAL A 438 22.17 -78.94 59.27
CA VAL A 438 21.34 -80.02 59.86
C VAL A 438 21.82 -81.40 59.43
N LEU A 439 22.34 -81.56 58.20
CA LEU A 439 22.91 -82.82 57.71
C LEU A 439 24.29 -83.14 58.31
N ASP A 440 25.12 -82.12 58.53
CA ASP A 440 26.45 -82.27 59.14
C ASP A 440 26.37 -82.36 60.68
N GLU A 441 25.17 -82.24 61.28
CA GLU A 441 24.97 -82.34 62.73
C GLU A 441 25.14 -83.80 63.19
N PRO A 442 26.05 -84.11 64.13
CA PRO A 442 26.22 -85.47 64.63
C PRO A 442 24.99 -85.93 65.41
N MET A 443 24.63 -87.22 65.31
CA MET A 443 23.49 -87.77 66.04
C MET A 443 23.69 -87.61 67.56
N ALA A 444 22.70 -87.03 68.22
CA ALA A 444 22.76 -86.85 69.66
C ALA A 444 22.68 -88.19 70.42
N ALA A 445 23.30 -88.25 71.60
CA ALA A 445 23.36 -89.48 72.41
C ALA A 445 22.13 -89.68 73.34
N ASP A 446 21.34 -88.62 73.58
CA ASP A 446 20.14 -88.63 74.45
C ASP A 446 18.86 -88.63 73.59
N PRO A 447 17.88 -89.52 73.85
CA PRO A 447 16.57 -89.52 73.21
C PRO A 447 15.88 -88.15 73.08
N ARG A 448 16.00 -87.26 74.07
CA ARG A 448 15.41 -85.91 73.99
C ARG A 448 16.07 -85.04 72.91
N ALA A 449 17.39 -85.10 72.82
CA ALA A 449 18.14 -84.34 71.83
C ALA A 449 17.96 -84.91 70.41
N ILE A 450 17.74 -86.22 70.25
CA ILE A 450 17.33 -86.84 68.97
C ILE A 450 15.94 -86.34 68.55
N GLN A 451 15.01 -86.23 69.50
CA GLN A 451 13.67 -85.68 69.21
C GLN A 451 13.74 -84.22 68.74
N ASP A 452 14.57 -83.39 69.37
CA ASP A 452 14.82 -82.01 68.93
C ASP A 452 15.47 -81.94 67.53
N GLN A 453 16.41 -82.85 67.22
CA GLN A 453 17.00 -82.99 65.89
C GLN A 453 15.94 -83.36 64.84
N LEU A 454 15.06 -84.31 65.17
CA LEU A 454 13.95 -84.72 64.29
C LEU A 454 12.96 -83.58 64.05
N ASP A 455 12.64 -82.79 65.08
CA ASP A 455 11.71 -81.66 64.95
C ASP A 455 12.35 -80.50 64.16
N ARG A 456 13.67 -80.30 64.24
CA ARG A 456 14.41 -79.39 63.33
C ARG A 456 14.35 -79.85 61.87
N VAL A 457 14.56 -81.15 61.59
CA VAL A 457 14.45 -81.72 60.24
C VAL A 457 13.03 -81.60 59.70
N LYS A 458 12.00 -81.86 60.52
CA LYS A 458 10.60 -81.68 60.14
C LYS A 458 10.28 -80.21 59.85
N ALA A 459 10.77 -79.28 60.67
CA ALA A 459 10.59 -77.85 60.45
C ALA A 459 11.25 -77.41 59.13
N LEU A 460 12.47 -77.87 58.84
CA LEU A 460 13.15 -77.62 57.57
C LEU A 460 12.37 -78.21 56.37
N ASN A 461 11.83 -79.42 56.51
CA ASN A 461 11.01 -80.04 55.46
C ASN A 461 9.71 -79.25 55.21
N MET A 462 9.04 -78.75 56.27
CA MET A 462 7.87 -77.88 56.13
C MET A 462 8.22 -76.54 55.47
N GLU A 463 9.37 -75.95 55.80
CA GLU A 463 9.89 -74.74 55.15
C GLU A 463 10.17 -74.96 53.66
N LEU A 464 10.81 -76.08 53.30
CA LEU A 464 11.09 -76.46 51.91
C LEU A 464 9.81 -76.59 51.07
N ILE A 465 8.78 -77.24 51.63
CA ILE A 465 7.48 -77.37 50.96
C ILE A 465 6.80 -76.01 50.82
N GLN A 466 6.78 -75.20 51.89
CA GLN A 466 6.08 -73.92 51.89
C GLN A 466 6.73 -72.88 50.97
N GLN A 467 8.06 -72.82 50.96
CA GLN A 467 8.82 -71.83 50.20
C GLN A 467 9.18 -72.28 48.78
N GLY A 468 8.93 -73.55 48.42
CA GLY A 468 9.04 -74.06 47.04
C GLY A 468 8.25 -73.22 46.01
N ARG A 469 7.16 -72.58 46.46
CA ARG A 469 6.39 -71.61 45.67
C ARG A 469 7.22 -70.45 45.10
N LEU A 470 8.33 -70.07 45.73
CA LEU A 470 9.21 -69.01 45.22
C LEU A 470 9.88 -69.44 43.90
N VAL A 471 10.26 -70.71 43.80
CA VAL A 471 10.83 -71.30 42.58
C VAL A 471 9.75 -71.43 41.51
N ASP A 472 8.53 -71.83 41.88
CA ASP A 472 7.39 -71.89 40.95
C ASP A 472 7.01 -70.50 40.42
N ASN A 473 7.03 -69.47 41.27
CA ASN A 473 6.79 -68.09 40.88
C ASN A 473 7.87 -67.57 39.91
N ALA A 474 9.15 -67.86 40.18
CA ALA A 474 10.24 -67.53 39.25
C ALA A 474 10.09 -68.24 37.90
N LYS A 475 9.67 -69.51 37.90
CA LYS A 475 9.40 -70.30 36.70
C LYS A 475 8.20 -69.74 35.91
N GLN A 476 7.14 -69.34 36.59
CA GLN A 476 5.98 -68.69 35.96
C GLN A 476 6.37 -67.34 35.36
N ALA A 477 7.13 -66.51 36.08
CA ALA A 477 7.64 -65.24 35.58
C ALA A 477 8.56 -65.43 34.36
N ALA A 478 9.42 -66.46 34.36
CA ALA A 478 10.25 -66.83 33.21
C ALA A 478 9.39 -67.23 32.00
N THR A 479 8.37 -68.04 32.24
CA THR A 479 7.45 -68.50 31.18
C THR A 479 6.66 -67.34 30.59
N ALA A 480 6.20 -66.39 31.42
CA ALA A 480 5.50 -65.18 30.99
C ALA A 480 6.39 -64.19 30.22
N LEU A 481 7.71 -64.18 30.50
CA LEU A 481 8.70 -63.45 29.72
C LEU A 481 8.95 -64.11 28.36
N LEU A 482 8.93 -65.44 28.30
CA LEU A 482 9.19 -66.24 27.10
C LEU A 482 7.97 -66.40 26.18
N MET A 483 6.76 -66.27 26.70
CA MET A 483 5.49 -66.37 25.97
C MET A 483 4.74 -65.05 26.19
N PRO A 484 4.64 -64.07 25.26
CA PRO A 484 4.68 -64.17 23.80
C PRO A 484 5.54 -63.08 23.09
N SER A 485 6.54 -63.52 22.33
CA SER A 485 7.18 -62.73 21.25
C SER A 485 7.41 -63.63 20.03
N THR A 486 6.33 -63.80 19.29
CA THR A 486 6.20 -64.13 17.86
C THR A 486 7.44 -64.67 17.13
N THR A 487 7.40 -65.97 16.83
CA THR A 487 7.70 -66.56 15.51
C THR A 487 9.14 -66.47 14.93
N ARG A 488 10.11 -65.80 15.56
CA ARG A 488 11.51 -65.78 15.06
C ARG A 488 12.55 -66.35 16.03
N TYR A 489 12.14 -66.65 17.27
CA TYR A 489 13.00 -67.27 18.28
C TYR A 489 13.27 -68.77 18.05
N GLN A 490 12.78 -69.39 16.98
CA GLN A 490 13.17 -70.77 16.66
C GLN A 490 14.64 -70.88 16.17
N SER A 491 15.23 -69.79 15.66
CA SER A 491 16.61 -69.82 15.12
C SER A 491 17.70 -69.61 16.19
N ILE A 492 17.46 -68.70 17.16
CA ILE A 492 18.41 -68.44 18.26
C ILE A 492 18.33 -69.54 19.34
N ARG A 493 17.15 -70.18 19.47
CA ARG A 493 16.91 -71.28 20.41
C ARG A 493 17.72 -72.55 20.12
N GLN A 494 18.22 -72.75 18.89
CA GLN A 494 19.10 -73.89 18.59
C GLN A 494 20.56 -73.70 19.05
N LYS A 495 21.05 -72.45 19.19
CA LYS A 495 22.48 -72.20 19.49
C LYS A 495 22.76 -71.80 20.95
N GLY A 496 21.85 -71.07 21.60
CA GLY A 496 22.01 -70.63 23.00
C GLY A 496 21.58 -71.66 24.04
N HIS A 497 20.45 -72.35 23.82
CA HIS A 497 19.94 -73.34 24.78
C HIS A 497 20.83 -74.57 24.90
N ARG A 498 21.67 -74.88 23.91
CA ARG A 498 22.56 -76.05 23.99
C ARG A 498 23.69 -75.84 25.01
N LYS A 499 24.25 -74.62 25.13
CA LYS A 499 25.36 -74.34 26.06
C LYS A 499 24.92 -74.10 27.50
N GLN A 500 23.87 -73.29 27.72
CA GLN A 500 23.39 -73.01 29.09
C GLN A 500 22.60 -74.17 29.72
N SER A 501 21.86 -74.96 28.92
CA SER A 501 21.21 -76.19 29.43
C SER A 501 22.23 -77.29 29.72
N GLU A 502 23.37 -77.33 29.02
CA GLU A 502 24.47 -78.27 29.32
C GLU A 502 25.29 -77.84 30.55
N GLU A 503 25.39 -76.55 30.85
CA GLU A 503 26.09 -76.05 32.06
C GLU A 503 25.21 -76.13 33.32
N ILE A 504 23.92 -75.80 33.22
CA ILE A 504 22.97 -75.95 34.33
C ILE A 504 22.65 -77.44 34.55
N GLY A 505 22.53 -78.23 33.49
CA GLY A 505 22.40 -79.69 33.57
C GLY A 505 23.62 -80.36 34.21
N ARG A 506 24.84 -79.92 33.90
CA ARG A 506 26.08 -80.37 34.56
C ARG A 506 26.17 -79.95 36.03
N GLY A 507 25.75 -78.72 36.37
CA GLY A 507 25.75 -78.23 37.76
C GLY A 507 24.73 -78.95 38.65
N VAL A 508 23.55 -79.29 38.10
CA VAL A 508 22.52 -80.06 38.80
C VAL A 508 22.89 -81.55 38.89
N GLN A 509 23.44 -82.17 37.82
CA GLN A 509 23.94 -83.55 37.89
C GLN A 509 25.15 -83.71 38.82
N GLN A 510 26.08 -82.76 38.88
CA GLN A 510 27.20 -82.81 39.84
C GLN A 510 26.73 -82.65 41.30
N SER A 511 25.69 -81.85 41.53
CA SER A 511 25.14 -81.66 42.87
C SER A 511 24.27 -82.84 43.33
N VAL A 512 23.59 -83.52 42.39
CA VAL A 512 22.82 -84.74 42.66
C VAL A 512 23.72 -85.98 42.77
N GLN A 513 24.79 -86.11 41.96
CA GLN A 513 25.78 -87.19 42.09
C GLN A 513 26.61 -87.10 43.39
N CYS A 514 26.85 -85.90 43.93
CA CYS A 514 27.47 -85.76 45.25
C CYS A 514 26.57 -86.25 46.41
N CYS A 515 25.26 -86.35 46.21
CA CYS A 515 24.32 -86.79 47.24
C CYS A 515 23.98 -88.29 47.19
N GLU A 516 24.29 -89.01 46.10
CA GLU A 516 24.00 -90.45 45.98
C GLU A 516 25.15 -91.40 46.38
N TRP A 517 26.31 -90.88 46.84
CA TRP A 517 27.38 -91.72 47.41
C TRP A 517 27.75 -91.26 48.82
N LYS A 518 26.89 -91.62 49.79
CA LYS A 518 27.25 -92.11 51.13
C LYS A 518 25.97 -92.50 51.88
N LYS A 519 25.51 -93.73 51.60
CA LYS A 519 25.10 -94.62 52.70
C LYS A 519 26.32 -94.93 53.54
#